data_AF-A0A839WZ23-F1
#
_entry.id   AF-A0A839WZ23-F1
#
_cell.length_a   1.000
_cell.length_b   1.000
_cell.length_c   1.000
_cell.angle_alpha   90.00
_cell.angle_beta   90.00
_cell.angle_gamma   90.00
#
_symmetry.space_group_name_H-M   'P 1'
#
loop_
_entity.id
_entity.type
_entity.pdbx_description
1 polymer ?
#
loop_
_entity_poly.entity_id
_entity_poly.type
_entity_poly.pdbx_seq_one_letter_code
_entity_poly.pdbx_strand_id
1 'polypeptide(L)'
;MMMGTLPKVWDACDKIRHAIVRGRFVPGQRLEPATLADELTTSLTPIRNALYRLSGERLVDAHSRDGFYVPLPTEAALRELYDCMEERLLTCLARGALPGDRPYKRPTPHDGAAEATWRLFDTIALKTRVVETRYITQQANDRLAPIRVAKRSLFPDAHAELDELITAWEHADIPRLERKLRAYHARRIDRVPDIVELLNETRHAPH
;
A
#
# COMPACT_ATOMS: atom_id res chain seq x y z
N MET A 1 7.29 35.46 5.44
CA MET A 1 7.70 34.72 4.22
C MET A 1 7.60 33.20 4.47
N MET A 2 6.40 32.65 4.75
CA MET A 2 6.19 31.22 5.10
C MET A 2 4.96 30.56 4.43
N MET A 3 4.34 31.19 3.43
CA MET A 3 3.11 30.66 2.78
C MET A 3 3.37 29.80 1.54
N GLY A 4 4.61 29.64 1.06
CA GLY A 4 4.93 28.88 -0.15
C GLY A 4 5.48 27.45 0.06
N THR A 5 5.80 27.07 1.30
CA THR A 5 6.54 25.82 1.58
C THR A 5 5.62 24.63 1.80
N LEU A 6 4.45 24.84 2.42
CA LEU A 6 3.49 23.76 2.71
C LEU A 6 2.99 23.07 1.43
N PRO A 7 2.53 23.77 0.37
CA PRO A 7 2.05 23.11 -0.85
C PRO A 7 3.09 22.19 -1.49
N LYS A 8 4.37 22.60 -1.45
CA LYS A 8 5.49 21.81 -1.98
C LYS A 8 5.77 20.55 -1.16
N VAL A 9 5.56 20.58 0.15
CA VAL A 9 5.70 19.39 1.01
C VAL A 9 4.59 18.38 0.75
N TRP A 10 3.34 18.84 0.60
CA TRP A 10 2.21 17.97 0.28
C TRP A 10 2.38 17.30 -1.09
N ASP A 11 2.73 18.08 -2.12
CA ASP A 11 3.01 17.57 -3.46
C ASP A 11 4.17 16.55 -3.45
N ALA A 12 5.24 16.82 -2.70
CA ALA A 12 6.34 15.86 -2.53
C ALA A 12 5.89 14.59 -1.81
N CYS A 13 5.06 14.69 -0.76
CA CYS A 13 4.53 13.51 -0.06
C CYS A 13 3.72 12.62 -1.02
N ASP A 14 2.83 13.23 -1.80
CA ASP A 14 1.94 12.49 -2.70
C ASP A 14 2.73 11.82 -3.83
N LYS A 15 3.71 12.52 -4.41
CA LYS A 15 4.59 11.98 -5.45
C LYS A 15 5.45 10.82 -4.93
N ILE A 16 6.06 10.97 -3.75
CA ILE A 16 6.88 9.91 -3.14
C ILE A 16 6.01 8.72 -2.75
N ARG A 17 4.86 8.94 -2.10
CA ARG A 17 3.89 7.87 -1.76
C ARG A 17 3.47 7.11 -3.00
N HIS A 18 3.09 7.82 -4.07
CA HIS A 18 2.65 7.19 -5.31
C HIS A 18 3.75 6.33 -5.94
N ALA A 19 5.01 6.79 -5.90
CA ALA A 19 6.15 6.00 -6.35
C ALA A 19 6.35 4.73 -5.51
N ILE A 20 6.26 4.82 -4.18
CA ILE A 20 6.38 3.66 -3.28
C ILE A 20 5.23 2.67 -3.51
N VAL A 21 3.98 3.15 -3.56
CA VAL A 21 2.78 2.31 -3.73
C VAL A 21 2.79 1.57 -5.06
N ARG A 22 3.32 2.19 -6.13
CA ARG A 22 3.51 1.54 -7.43
C ARG A 22 4.70 0.58 -7.50
N GLY A 23 5.45 0.44 -6.40
CA GLY A 23 6.62 -0.43 -6.33
C GLY A 23 7.79 0.06 -7.17
N ARG A 24 7.87 1.37 -7.44
CA ARG A 24 9.09 1.97 -8.03
C ARG A 24 10.29 1.75 -7.12
N PHE A 25 10.05 1.81 -5.81
CA PHE A 25 11.02 1.50 -4.78
C PHE A 25 10.68 0.16 -4.13
N VAL A 26 11.65 -0.75 -4.04
CA VAL A 26 11.44 -2.08 -3.42
C VAL A 26 11.60 -2.00 -1.90
N PRO A 27 10.96 -2.89 -1.12
CA PRO A 27 11.19 -2.98 0.33
C PRO A 27 12.68 -3.10 0.67
N GLY A 28 13.15 -2.30 1.63
CA GLY A 28 14.56 -2.18 2.02
C GLY A 28 15.40 -1.24 1.17
N GLN A 29 14.86 -0.68 0.07
CA GLN A 29 15.59 0.25 -0.78
C GLN A 29 15.79 1.61 -0.09
N ARG A 30 17.00 2.15 -0.21
CA ARG A 30 17.32 3.50 0.26
C ARG A 30 16.68 4.58 -0.62
N LEU A 31 16.06 5.56 0.01
CA LEU A 31 15.46 6.75 -0.59
C LEU A 31 16.42 7.93 -0.41
N GLU A 32 17.16 8.28 -1.46
CA GLU A 32 18.11 9.40 -1.42
C GLU A 32 17.39 10.74 -1.60
N PRO A 33 17.41 11.65 -0.60
CA PRO A 33 16.71 12.93 -0.70
C PRO A 33 17.20 13.80 -1.86
N ALA A 34 18.49 13.73 -2.20
CA ALA A 34 19.07 14.49 -3.31
C ALA A 34 18.53 14.02 -4.65
N THR A 35 18.54 12.72 -4.90
CA THR A 35 17.97 12.12 -6.12
C THR A 35 16.48 12.44 -6.26
N LEU A 36 15.71 12.31 -5.17
CA LEU A 36 14.29 12.67 -5.18
C LEU A 36 14.05 14.17 -5.43
N ALA A 37 14.93 15.05 -4.93
CA ALA A 37 14.83 16.49 -5.16
C ALA A 37 15.03 16.83 -6.64
N ASP A 38 16.04 16.24 -7.26
CA ASP A 38 16.34 16.43 -8.68
C ASP A 38 15.19 15.92 -9.56
N GLU A 39 14.71 14.69 -9.33
CA GLU A 39 13.63 14.07 -10.09
C GLU A 39 12.30 14.82 -9.98
N LEU A 40 11.97 15.31 -8.78
CA LEU A 40 10.73 16.05 -8.55
C LEU A 40 10.88 17.54 -8.82
N THR A 41 12.06 17.98 -9.30
CA THR A 41 12.38 19.38 -9.60
C THR A 41 12.02 20.32 -8.44
N THR A 42 12.44 19.94 -7.23
CA THR A 42 12.18 20.66 -5.99
C THR A 42 13.46 20.70 -5.14
N SER A 43 13.45 21.43 -4.02
CA SER A 43 14.63 21.51 -3.15
C SER A 43 14.68 20.37 -2.11
N LEU A 44 15.84 20.18 -1.48
CA LEU A 44 16.05 19.14 -0.45
C LEU A 44 15.13 19.29 0.76
N THR A 45 14.83 20.52 1.18
CA THR A 45 14.03 20.80 2.39
C THR A 45 12.61 20.21 2.31
N PRO A 46 11.79 20.49 1.26
CA PRO A 46 10.47 19.89 1.15
C PRO A 46 10.52 18.37 0.98
N ILE A 47 11.55 17.81 0.32
CA ILE A 47 11.74 16.36 0.22
C ILE A 47 11.98 15.73 1.60
N ARG A 48 12.92 16.27 2.38
CA ARG A 48 13.20 15.77 3.74
C ARG A 48 11.97 15.86 4.64
N ASN A 49 11.26 16.98 4.59
CA ASN A 49 10.01 17.14 5.34
C ASN A 49 8.95 16.13 4.91
N ALA A 50 8.83 15.86 3.61
CA ALA A 50 7.92 14.84 3.10
C ALA A 50 8.30 13.44 3.57
N LEU A 51 9.58 13.07 3.51
CA LEU A 51 10.08 11.78 3.98
C LEU A 51 9.88 11.58 5.49
N TYR A 52 10.18 12.59 6.31
CA TYR A 52 9.89 12.54 7.75
C TYR A 52 8.40 12.37 8.04
N ARG A 53 7.56 13.04 7.25
CA ARG A 53 6.12 12.91 7.40
C ARG A 53 5.62 11.51 7.01
N LEU A 54 6.08 10.97 5.89
CA LEU A 54 5.79 9.60 5.48
C LEU A 54 6.33 8.56 6.47
N SER A 55 7.36 8.92 7.25
CA SER A 55 7.84 8.10 8.37
C SER A 55 6.87 8.07 9.54
N GLY A 56 6.17 9.18 9.83
CA GLY A 56 5.04 9.18 10.77
C GLY A 56 3.88 8.26 10.35
N GLU A 57 3.77 7.95 9.05
CA GLU A 57 2.79 7.02 8.49
C GLU A 57 3.35 5.60 8.31
N ARG A 58 4.60 5.35 8.73
CA ARG A 58 5.32 4.08 8.57
C ARG A 58 5.42 3.59 7.12
N LEU A 59 5.32 4.49 6.14
CA LEU A 59 5.57 4.20 4.73
C LEU A 59 7.07 4.35 4.38
N VAL A 60 7.82 5.04 5.24
CA VAL A 60 9.26 5.26 5.15
C VAL A 60 9.89 5.05 6.52
N ASP A 61 11.01 4.33 6.59
CA ASP A 61 11.83 4.25 7.81
C ASP A 61 12.91 5.32 7.78
N ALA A 62 12.96 6.16 8.83
CA ALA A 62 13.97 7.20 8.99
C ALA A 62 15.01 6.75 10.01
N HIS A 63 16.24 6.49 9.56
CA HIS A 63 17.37 6.16 10.41
C HIS A 63 18.21 7.40 10.66
N SER A 64 18.48 7.69 11.94
CA SER A 64 19.12 8.94 12.40
C SER A 64 20.50 9.23 11.77
N ARG A 65 21.18 8.21 11.23
CA ARG A 65 22.49 8.34 10.55
C ARG A 65 22.54 7.74 9.15
N ASP A 66 21.60 6.85 8.81
CA ASP A 66 21.68 6.07 7.57
C ASP A 66 20.70 6.52 6.49
N GLY A 67 19.86 7.53 6.76
CA GLY A 67 18.94 8.11 5.77
C GLY A 67 17.53 7.53 5.84
N PHE A 68 16.85 7.48 4.69
CA PHE A 68 15.46 7.04 4.57
C PHE A 68 15.37 5.76 3.74
N TYR A 69 14.47 4.85 4.10
CA TYR A 69 14.33 3.56 3.43
C TYR A 69 12.85 3.20 3.26
N VAL A 70 12.54 2.44 2.22
CA VAL A 70 11.25 1.74 2.17
C VAL A 70 11.28 0.64 3.23
N PRO A 71 10.28 0.53 4.13
CA PRO A 71 10.29 -0.45 5.20
C PRO A 71 10.42 -1.88 4.67
N LEU A 72 11.31 -2.65 5.31
CA LEU A 72 11.47 -4.08 5.08
C LEU A 72 10.96 -4.83 6.31
N PRO A 73 9.76 -5.44 6.27
CA PRO A 73 9.19 -6.08 7.44
C PRO A 73 9.87 -7.42 7.75
N THR A 74 9.94 -7.75 9.03
CA THR A 74 10.18 -9.12 9.49
C THR A 74 8.94 -9.99 9.24
N GLU A 75 9.06 -11.32 9.37
CA GLU A 75 7.89 -12.21 9.28
C GLU A 75 6.79 -11.83 10.27
N ALA A 76 7.15 -11.62 11.54
CA ALA A 76 6.20 -11.24 12.58
C ALA A 76 5.47 -9.94 12.22
N ALA A 77 6.22 -8.90 11.83
CA ALA A 77 5.64 -7.61 11.45
C ALA A 77 4.76 -7.70 10.20
N LEU A 78 5.09 -8.58 9.24
CA LEU A 78 4.30 -8.78 8.04
C LEU A 78 2.99 -9.53 8.32
N ARG A 79 3.01 -10.54 9.20
CA ARG A 79 1.79 -11.22 9.67
C ARG A 79 0.84 -10.23 10.32
N GLU A 80 1.34 -9.46 11.30
CA GLU A 80 0.57 -8.41 11.98
C GLU A 80 -0.01 -7.37 11.01
N LEU A 81 0.74 -6.99 9.98
CA LEU A 81 0.26 -6.05 8.97
C LEU A 81 -0.86 -6.64 8.10
N TYR A 82 -0.80 -7.92 7.76
CA TYR A 82 -1.89 -8.60 7.05
C TYR A 82 -3.13 -8.79 7.92
N ASP A 83 -2.97 -9.22 9.18
CA ASP A 83 -4.06 -9.33 10.16
C ASP A 83 -4.76 -7.98 10.35
N CYS A 84 -3.96 -6.92 10.58
CA CYS A 84 -4.49 -5.58 10.71
C CYS A 84 -5.25 -5.15 9.45
N MET A 85 -4.73 -5.41 8.25
CA MET A 85 -5.43 -5.06 7.01
C MET A 85 -6.78 -5.79 6.89
N GLU A 86 -6.82 -7.08 7.23
CA GLU A 86 -8.06 -7.86 7.25
C GLU A 86 -9.09 -7.22 8.18
N GLU A 87 -8.75 -7.06 9.46
CA GLU A 87 -9.63 -6.51 10.49
C GLU A 87 -10.19 -5.14 10.07
N ARG A 88 -9.36 -4.32 9.44
CA ARG A 88 -9.71 -2.99 8.98
C ARG A 88 -10.69 -2.97 7.82
N LEU A 89 -10.50 -3.84 6.82
CA LEU A 89 -11.45 -3.97 5.72
C LEU A 89 -12.80 -4.49 6.21
N LEU A 90 -12.78 -5.51 7.07
CA LEU A 90 -14.01 -6.04 7.67
C LEU A 90 -14.71 -4.98 8.52
N THR A 91 -13.95 -4.16 9.27
CA THR A 91 -14.51 -3.02 10.00
C THR A 91 -15.13 -1.99 9.07
N CYS A 92 -14.51 -1.67 7.92
CA CYS A 92 -15.13 -0.78 6.94
C CYS A 92 -16.49 -1.32 6.48
N LEU A 93 -16.57 -2.61 6.14
CA LEU A 93 -17.80 -3.27 5.68
C LEU A 93 -18.87 -3.29 6.78
N ALA A 94 -18.52 -3.71 8.00
CA ALA A 94 -19.40 -3.72 9.15
C ALA A 94 -19.94 -2.33 9.51
N ARG A 95 -19.20 -1.26 9.15
CA ARG A 95 -19.62 0.14 9.33
C ARG A 95 -20.33 0.73 8.11
N GLY A 96 -20.79 -0.11 7.18
CA GLY A 96 -21.64 0.27 6.06
C GLY A 96 -20.88 0.74 4.82
N ALA A 97 -19.61 0.37 4.65
CA ALA A 97 -18.94 0.55 3.37
C ALA A 97 -19.60 -0.35 2.31
N LEU A 98 -20.27 0.27 1.35
CA LEU A 98 -20.98 -0.39 0.26
C LEU A 98 -20.54 0.19 -1.10
N PRO A 99 -20.65 -0.59 -2.19
CA PRO A 99 -20.52 -0.02 -3.53
C PRO A 99 -21.49 1.15 -3.70
N GLY A 100 -21.06 2.20 -4.40
CA GLY A 100 -21.95 3.31 -4.74
C GLY A 100 -22.50 3.18 -6.16
N ASP A 101 -23.27 4.16 -6.59
CA ASP A 101 -23.91 4.16 -7.92
C ASP A 101 -22.91 4.12 -9.09
N ARG A 102 -21.69 4.61 -8.86
CA ARG A 102 -20.61 4.52 -9.84
C ARG A 102 -19.97 3.13 -9.79
N PRO A 103 -19.97 2.38 -10.91
CA PRO A 103 -19.37 1.05 -10.95
C PRO A 103 -17.88 1.12 -10.67
N TYR A 104 -17.36 0.09 -10.02
CA TYR A 104 -15.92 -0.05 -9.83
C TYR A 104 -15.26 -0.23 -11.20
N LYS A 105 -14.19 0.53 -11.47
CA LYS A 105 -13.42 0.36 -12.71
C LYS A 105 -12.60 -0.92 -12.60
N ARG A 106 -13.09 -2.01 -13.18
CA ARG A 106 -12.35 -3.29 -13.27
C ARG A 106 -10.97 -3.08 -13.92
N PRO A 107 -9.92 -3.77 -13.44
CA PRO A 107 -8.63 -3.81 -14.11
C PRO A 107 -8.75 -4.50 -15.47
N THR A 108 -8.00 -4.01 -16.43
CA THR A 108 -7.73 -4.65 -17.72
C THR A 108 -6.64 -5.72 -17.58
N PRO A 109 -6.46 -6.62 -18.56
CA PRO A 109 -5.38 -7.61 -18.53
C PRO A 109 -3.96 -7.03 -18.46
N HIS A 110 -3.78 -5.75 -18.81
CA HIS A 110 -2.49 -5.06 -18.74
C HIS A 110 -2.24 -4.39 -17.39
N ASP A 111 -3.28 -4.19 -16.56
CA ASP A 111 -3.12 -3.62 -15.24
C ASP A 111 -2.49 -4.67 -14.31
N GLY A 112 -1.62 -4.25 -13.38
CA GLY A 112 -1.06 -5.17 -12.41
C GLY A 112 -2.06 -5.53 -11.31
N ALA A 113 -2.18 -6.82 -10.95
CA ALA A 113 -3.04 -7.27 -9.84
C ALA A 113 -2.75 -6.54 -8.52
N ALA A 114 -1.49 -6.14 -8.26
CA ALA A 114 -1.09 -5.41 -7.07
C ALA A 114 -1.76 -4.02 -6.96
N GLU A 115 -1.66 -3.21 -8.02
CA GLU A 115 -2.28 -1.88 -8.08
C GLU A 115 -3.81 -2.00 -8.06
N ALA A 116 -4.36 -2.96 -8.79
CA ALA A 116 -5.80 -3.20 -8.81
C ALA A 116 -6.35 -3.66 -7.44
N THR A 117 -5.58 -4.44 -6.69
CA THR A 117 -5.91 -4.81 -5.31
C THR A 117 -5.88 -3.59 -4.40
N TRP A 118 -4.82 -2.76 -4.48
CA TRP A 118 -4.71 -1.53 -3.71
C TRP A 118 -5.92 -0.63 -3.97
N ARG A 119 -6.32 -0.45 -5.23
CA ARG A 119 -7.49 0.36 -5.63
C ARG A 119 -8.81 -0.17 -5.06
N LEU A 120 -9.02 -1.49 -5.03
CA LEU A 120 -10.23 -2.08 -4.46
C LEU A 120 -10.31 -1.80 -2.96
N PHE A 121 -9.21 -2.05 -2.25
CA PHE A 121 -9.16 -1.86 -0.79
C PHE A 121 -9.25 -0.37 -0.40
N ASP A 122 -8.65 0.51 -1.19
CA ASP A 122 -8.80 1.96 -1.05
C ASP A 122 -10.24 2.39 -1.29
N THR A 123 -10.91 1.81 -2.30
CA THR A 123 -12.34 2.08 -2.56
C THR A 123 -13.20 1.68 -1.37
N ILE A 124 -12.98 0.50 -0.78
CA ILE A 124 -13.71 0.05 0.42
C ILE A 124 -13.48 1.04 1.58
N ALA A 125 -12.23 1.47 1.80
CA ALA A 125 -11.89 2.46 2.83
C ALA A 125 -12.55 3.83 2.57
N LEU A 126 -12.62 4.29 1.32
CA LEU A 126 -13.28 5.54 0.96
C LEU A 126 -14.80 5.51 1.21
N LYS A 127 -15.42 4.31 1.16
CA LYS A 127 -16.86 4.14 1.37
C LYS A 127 -17.27 4.10 2.83
N THR A 128 -16.36 3.89 3.78
CA THR A 128 -16.71 4.09 5.19
C THR A 128 -16.96 5.58 5.49
N ARG A 129 -17.94 5.84 6.36
CA ARG A 129 -18.25 7.19 6.87
C ARG A 129 -17.37 7.57 8.07
N VAL A 130 -16.62 6.62 8.63
CA VAL A 130 -15.73 6.87 9.77
C VAL A 130 -14.34 7.21 9.27
N VAL A 131 -13.99 8.50 9.41
CA VAL A 131 -12.73 9.08 8.90
C VAL A 131 -11.50 8.37 9.46
N GLU A 132 -11.47 8.08 10.77
CA GLU A 132 -10.34 7.38 11.39
C GLU A 132 -10.16 5.95 10.87
N THR A 133 -11.29 5.24 10.66
CA THR A 133 -11.25 3.91 10.05
C THR A 133 -10.66 4.01 8.64
N ARG A 134 -11.14 4.95 7.82
CA ARG A 134 -10.60 5.20 6.47
C ARG A 134 -9.09 5.45 6.51
N TYR A 135 -8.66 6.43 7.29
CA TYR A 135 -7.27 6.89 7.31
C TYR A 135 -6.29 5.75 7.59
N ILE A 136 -6.53 5.00 8.67
CA ILE A 136 -5.60 3.95 9.06
C ILE A 136 -5.72 2.72 8.12
N THR A 137 -6.89 2.47 7.51
CA THR A 137 -7.04 1.43 6.47
C THR A 137 -6.22 1.78 5.23
N GLN A 138 -6.25 3.04 4.79
CA GLN A 138 -5.44 3.50 3.67
C GLN A 138 -3.95 3.40 3.98
N GLN A 139 -3.50 3.78 5.17
CA GLN A 139 -2.10 3.62 5.57
C GLN A 139 -1.63 2.16 5.55
N ALA A 140 -2.43 1.23 6.10
CA ALA A 140 -2.12 -0.19 6.04
C ALA A 140 -2.06 -0.69 4.58
N ASN A 141 -2.99 -0.20 3.74
CA ASN A 141 -3.03 -0.54 2.33
C ASN A 141 -1.78 -0.06 1.57
N ASP A 142 -1.35 1.17 1.82
CA ASP A 142 -0.16 1.80 1.25
C ASP A 142 1.10 1.03 1.64
N ARG A 143 1.23 0.65 2.91
CA ARG A 143 2.37 -0.12 3.43
C ARG A 143 2.46 -1.51 2.79
N LEU A 144 1.33 -2.14 2.50
CA LEU A 144 1.29 -3.44 1.82
C LEU A 144 1.49 -3.34 0.30
N ALA A 145 1.34 -2.15 -0.31
CA ALA A 145 1.41 -1.99 -1.76
C ALA A 145 2.77 -2.37 -2.38
N PRO A 146 3.93 -1.87 -1.91
CA PRO A 146 5.23 -2.29 -2.47
C PRO A 146 5.47 -3.79 -2.27
N ILE A 147 4.98 -4.37 -1.18
CA ILE A 147 5.07 -5.81 -0.90
C ILE A 147 4.23 -6.61 -1.90
N ARG A 148 3.02 -6.15 -2.25
CA ARG A 148 2.18 -6.78 -3.29
C ARG A 148 2.86 -6.77 -4.66
N VAL A 149 3.58 -5.70 -5.00
CA VAL A 149 4.33 -5.60 -6.26
C VAL A 149 5.51 -6.56 -6.26
N ALA A 150 6.31 -6.57 -5.20
CA ALA A 150 7.51 -7.40 -5.09
C ALA A 150 7.17 -8.90 -5.09
N LYS A 151 6.12 -9.32 -4.36
CA LYS A 151 5.76 -10.75 -4.21
C LYS A 151 4.98 -11.35 -5.39
N ARG A 152 4.80 -10.61 -6.49
CA ARG A 152 3.87 -10.98 -7.57
C ARG A 152 4.10 -12.38 -8.15
N SER A 153 5.35 -12.84 -8.22
CA SER A 153 5.71 -14.17 -8.72
C SER A 153 5.18 -15.32 -7.87
N LEU A 154 4.95 -15.09 -6.56
CA LEU A 154 4.41 -16.10 -5.64
C LEU A 154 2.91 -16.32 -5.79
N PHE A 155 2.20 -15.48 -6.56
CA PHE A 155 0.73 -15.51 -6.70
C PHE A 155 0.32 -15.33 -8.18
N PRO A 156 0.59 -16.33 -9.06
CA PRO A 156 0.32 -16.22 -10.49
C PRO A 156 -1.17 -16.06 -10.84
N ASP A 157 -2.05 -16.54 -9.96
CA ASP A 157 -3.51 -16.49 -10.05
C ASP A 157 -4.11 -15.23 -9.38
N ALA A 158 -3.30 -14.26 -8.97
CA ALA A 158 -3.77 -13.06 -8.24
C ALA A 158 -4.83 -12.26 -9.00
N HIS A 159 -4.83 -12.29 -10.33
CA HIS A 159 -5.88 -11.66 -11.14
C HIS A 159 -7.24 -12.33 -10.97
N ALA A 160 -7.28 -13.66 -11.01
CA ALA A 160 -8.52 -14.41 -10.86
C ALA A 160 -9.09 -14.25 -9.44
N GLU A 161 -8.23 -14.36 -8.42
CA GLU A 161 -8.63 -14.14 -7.03
C GLU A 161 -9.15 -12.71 -6.78
N LEU A 162 -8.51 -11.70 -7.39
CA LEU A 162 -8.98 -10.32 -7.32
C LEU A 162 -10.33 -10.13 -8.03
N ASP A 163 -10.57 -10.81 -9.15
CA ASP A 163 -11.84 -10.73 -9.87
C ASP A 163 -13.01 -11.24 -9.02
N GLU A 164 -12.79 -12.27 -8.20
CA GLU A 164 -13.80 -12.76 -7.26
C GLU A 164 -14.15 -11.72 -6.17
N LEU A 165 -13.14 -11.00 -5.66
CA LEU A 165 -13.33 -9.91 -4.68
C LEU A 165 -14.09 -8.74 -5.31
N ILE A 166 -13.69 -8.31 -6.51
CA ILE A 166 -14.36 -7.23 -7.25
C ILE A 166 -15.80 -7.62 -7.54
N THR A 167 -16.04 -8.85 -8.00
CA THR A 167 -17.39 -9.34 -8.30
C THR A 167 -18.27 -9.32 -7.05
N ALA A 168 -17.78 -9.79 -5.90
CA ALA A 168 -18.54 -9.73 -4.65
C ALA A 168 -18.85 -8.28 -4.22
N TRP A 169 -17.87 -7.37 -4.37
CA TRP A 169 -18.05 -5.94 -4.10
C TRP A 169 -19.10 -5.29 -5.01
N GLU A 170 -19.03 -5.51 -6.33
CA GLU A 170 -19.95 -4.92 -7.31
C GLU A 170 -21.40 -5.36 -7.10
N HIS A 171 -21.62 -6.61 -6.69
CA HIS A 171 -22.95 -7.16 -6.40
C HIS A 171 -23.45 -6.82 -4.99
N ALA A 172 -22.68 -6.08 -4.20
CA ALA A 172 -22.96 -5.83 -2.78
C ALA A 172 -23.18 -7.12 -1.95
N ASP A 173 -22.57 -8.24 -2.36
CA ASP A 173 -22.62 -9.52 -1.63
C ASP A 173 -21.58 -9.49 -0.50
N ILE A 174 -21.90 -8.74 0.57
CA ILE A 174 -21.01 -8.51 1.71
C ILE A 174 -20.58 -9.81 2.38
N PRO A 175 -21.46 -10.80 2.65
CA PRO A 175 -21.03 -12.07 3.24
C PRO A 175 -20.02 -12.83 2.38
N ARG A 176 -20.16 -12.80 1.05
CA ARG A 176 -19.17 -13.41 0.14
C ARG A 176 -17.87 -12.63 0.13
N LEU A 177 -17.95 -11.29 0.09
CA LEU A 177 -16.78 -10.42 0.09
C LEU A 177 -15.94 -10.64 1.36
N GLU A 178 -16.58 -10.66 2.54
CA GLU A 178 -15.90 -10.92 3.81
C GLU A 178 -15.18 -12.27 3.80
N ARG A 179 -15.84 -13.36 3.40
CA ARG A 179 -15.20 -14.68 3.29
C ARG A 179 -13.99 -14.66 2.35
N LYS A 180 -14.10 -13.98 1.20
CA LYS A 180 -13.01 -13.87 0.23
C LYS A 180 -11.86 -12.98 0.73
N LEU A 181 -12.14 -11.92 1.49
CA LEU A 181 -11.11 -11.10 2.14
C LEU A 181 -10.31 -11.90 3.18
N ARG A 182 -11.00 -12.69 4.01
CA ARG A 182 -10.34 -13.59 4.97
C ARG A 182 -9.45 -14.62 4.26
N ALA A 183 -9.99 -15.27 3.24
CA ALA A 183 -9.22 -16.23 2.43
C ALA A 183 -8.02 -15.58 1.74
N TYR A 184 -8.20 -14.36 1.19
CA TYR A 184 -7.11 -13.57 0.61
C TYR A 184 -5.99 -13.38 1.64
N HIS A 185 -6.30 -12.88 2.84
CA HIS A 185 -5.30 -12.58 3.87
C HIS A 185 -4.65 -13.81 4.48
N ALA A 186 -5.43 -14.84 4.84
CA ALA A 186 -4.92 -16.12 5.34
C ALA A 186 -3.89 -16.73 4.38
N ARG A 187 -4.19 -16.75 3.07
CA ARG A 187 -3.26 -17.25 2.05
C ARG A 187 -1.94 -16.46 2.00
N ARG A 188 -1.93 -15.16 2.31
CA ARG A 188 -0.68 -14.39 2.38
C ARG A 188 0.06 -14.66 3.68
N ILE A 189 -0.65 -14.77 4.79
CA ILE A 189 -0.08 -15.11 6.11
C ILE A 189 0.64 -16.46 6.04
N ASP A 190 0.05 -17.46 5.39
CA ASP A 190 0.67 -18.79 5.21
C ASP A 190 1.96 -18.72 4.38
N ARG A 191 2.05 -17.76 3.45
CA ARG A 191 3.21 -17.54 2.57
C ARG A 191 4.18 -16.47 3.09
N VAL A 192 4.01 -15.97 4.30
CA VAL A 192 4.89 -14.93 4.86
C VAL A 192 6.38 -15.31 4.83
N PRO A 193 6.79 -16.54 5.19
CA PRO A 193 8.21 -16.93 5.13
C PRO A 193 8.78 -16.74 3.72
N ASP A 194 8.10 -17.25 2.69
CA ASP A 194 8.52 -17.12 1.30
C ASP A 194 8.50 -15.67 0.79
N ILE A 195 7.52 -14.88 1.26
CA ILE A 195 7.46 -13.45 0.91
C ILE A 195 8.68 -12.73 1.49
N VAL A 196 9.00 -12.95 2.76
CA VAL A 196 10.12 -12.29 3.43
C VAL A 196 11.46 -12.73 2.84
N GLU A 197 11.62 -14.01 2.51
CA GLU A 197 12.78 -14.52 1.79
C GLU A 197 12.96 -13.78 0.45
N LEU A 198 11.92 -13.73 -0.38
CA LEU A 198 11.95 -13.03 -1.67
C LEU A 198 12.26 -11.52 -1.52
N LEU A 199 11.71 -10.85 -0.51
CA LEU A 199 12.01 -9.45 -0.25
C LEU A 199 13.49 -9.24 0.11
N ASN A 200 14.07 -10.15 0.90
CA ASN A 200 15.49 -10.08 1.25
C ASN A 200 16.39 -10.36 0.04
N GLU A 201 16.05 -11.31 -0.82
CA GLU A 201 16.81 -11.56 -2.07
C GLU A 201 16.79 -10.32 -2.98
N THR A 202 15.61 -9.74 -3.18
CA THR A 202 15.43 -8.56 -4.05
C THR A 202 16.21 -7.35 -3.55
N ARG A 203 16.40 -7.21 -2.23
CA ARG A 203 17.22 -6.14 -1.64
C ARG A 203 18.70 -6.21 -2.04
N HIS A 204 19.24 -7.41 -2.25
CA HIS A 204 20.66 -7.61 -2.55
C HIS A 204 20.95 -7.73 -4.05
N ALA A 205 19.93 -7.68 -4.91
CA ALA A 205 20.13 -7.67 -6.35
C ALA A 205 20.81 -6.35 -6.76
N PRO A 206 21.91 -6.39 -7.53
CA PRO A 206 22.52 -5.16 -8.05
C PRO A 206 21.54 -4.46 -9.01
N HIS A 207 21.30 -3.17 -8.75
CA HIS A 207 20.53 -2.28 -9.63
C HIS A 207 21.36 -1.81 -10.83
#